data_AF-A0A529LIB7-F1
#
_entry.id   AF-A0A529LIB7-F1
#
_cell.length_a   1.000
_cell.length_b   1.000
_cell.length_c   1.000
_cell.angle_alpha   90.00
_cell.angle_beta   90.00
_cell.angle_gamma   90.00
#
_symmetry.space_group_name_H-M   'P 1'
#
loop_
_entity.id
_entity.type
_entity.pdbx_description
1 polymer ?
#
loop_
_entity_poly.entity_id
_entity_poly.type
_entity_poly.pdbx_seq_one_letter_code
_entity_poly.pdbx_strand_id
1 'polypeptide(L)'
;VKANFKETQLDLMRPGQPVDIAIDAYPEKTFHGRVDSVQAGSGTAFSLLPAENATGNFVKVVQRVPVKIVFDQPPGVYLGPGMSVVPTVKVR
;
A
#
# COMPACT_ATOMS: atom_id res chain seq x y z
N VAL A 1 8.92 -3.30 1.18
CA VAL A 1 8.40 -1.91 1.10
C VAL A 1 6.98 -1.84 1.63
N LYS A 2 6.51 -0.66 2.05
CA LYS A 2 5.11 -0.41 2.44
C LYS A 2 4.48 0.51 1.41
N ALA A 3 3.30 0.16 0.91
CA ALA A 3 2.57 0.91 -0.10
C ALA A 3 1.15 1.17 0.36
N ASN A 4 0.62 2.36 0.07
CA ASN A 4 -0.72 2.75 0.50
C ASN A 4 -1.70 2.68 -0.67
N PHE A 5 -2.59 1.69 -0.65
CA PHE A 5 -3.61 1.49 -1.68
C PHE A 5 -4.93 2.10 -1.24
N LYS A 6 -5.77 2.55 -2.18
CA LYS A 6 -7.16 2.92 -1.84
C LYS A 6 -7.88 1.67 -1.34
N GLU A 7 -8.77 1.83 -0.36
CA GLU A 7 -9.60 0.71 0.12
C GLU A 7 -10.33 -0.01 -1.01
N THR A 8 -10.83 0.74 -2.00
CA THR A 8 -11.51 0.19 -3.19
C THR A 8 -10.61 -0.66 -4.09
N GLN A 9 -9.29 -0.58 -3.95
CA GLN A 9 -8.33 -1.37 -4.73
C GLN A 9 -7.96 -2.69 -4.05
N LEU A 10 -8.42 -2.92 -2.81
CA LEU A 10 -8.09 -4.12 -2.04
C LEU A 10 -9.03 -5.30 -2.28
N ASP A 11 -10.18 -5.08 -2.92
CA ASP A 11 -11.26 -6.08 -3.06
C ASP A 11 -10.75 -7.45 -3.56
N LEU A 12 -9.93 -7.42 -4.60
CA LEU A 12 -9.31 -8.60 -5.21
C LEU A 12 -7.87 -8.85 -4.75
N MET A 13 -7.34 -8.02 -3.84
CA MET A 13 -5.97 -8.13 -3.37
C MET A 13 -5.83 -9.26 -2.36
N ARG A 14 -4.84 -10.14 -2.54
CA ARG A 14 -4.56 -11.27 -1.66
C ARG A 14 -3.04 -11.40 -1.43
N PRO A 15 -2.60 -11.80 -0.23
CA PRO A 15 -1.22 -12.20 0.00
C PRO A 15 -0.73 -13.23 -1.04
N GLY A 16 0.52 -13.10 -1.44
CA GLY A 16 1.17 -13.93 -2.47
C GLY A 16 0.99 -13.44 -3.90
N GLN A 17 0.10 -12.47 -4.17
CA GLN A 17 -0.05 -11.91 -5.51
C GLN A 17 1.22 -11.19 -5.99
N PRO A 18 1.59 -11.34 -7.27
CA PRO A 18 2.77 -10.71 -7.83
C PRO A 18 2.58 -9.20 -7.97
N VAL A 19 3.66 -8.48 -7.75
CA VAL A 19 3.73 -7.01 -7.77
C VAL A 19 4.91 -6.57 -8.61
N ASP A 20 4.65 -5.71 -9.59
CA ASP A 20 5.69 -4.96 -10.28
C ASP A 20 5.91 -3.64 -9.54
N ILE A 21 7.16 -3.34 -9.21
CA ILE A 21 7.54 -2.19 -8.38
C ILE A 21 8.46 -1.31 -9.23
N ALA A 22 7.97 -0.13 -9.57
CA ALA A 22 8.78 0.94 -10.14
C ALA A 22 9.27 1.87 -9.02
N ILE A 23 10.52 2.32 -9.11
CA ILE A 23 11.12 3.23 -8.13
C ILE A 23 11.61 4.44 -8.90
N ASP A 24 11.16 5.64 -8.51
CA ASP A 24 11.46 6.88 -9.27
C ASP A 24 12.97 7.17 -9.35
N ALA A 25 13.74 6.71 -8.36
CA ALA A 25 15.19 6.81 -8.34
C ALA A 25 15.89 5.89 -9.38
N TYR A 26 15.19 4.88 -9.90
CA TYR A 26 15.71 3.87 -10.82
C TYR A 26 14.71 3.59 -11.95
N PRO A 27 14.42 4.57 -12.83
CA PRO A 27 13.38 4.43 -13.86
C PRO A 27 13.66 3.29 -14.86
N GLU A 28 14.94 2.97 -15.10
CA GLU A 28 15.37 1.89 -15.99
C GLU A 28 15.26 0.48 -15.37
N LYS A 29 14.87 0.37 -14.09
CA LYS A 29 14.78 -0.91 -13.37
C LYS A 29 13.35 -1.16 -12.91
N THR A 30 12.82 -2.30 -13.34
CA THR A 30 11.59 -2.87 -12.76
C THR A 30 11.99 -3.91 -11.73
N PHE A 31 11.41 -3.80 -10.53
CA PHE A 31 11.60 -4.78 -9.47
C PHE A 31 10.36 -5.65 -9.35
N HIS A 32 10.56 -6.91 -8.99
CA HIS A 32 9.46 -7.84 -8.75
C HIS A 32 9.37 -8.21 -7.28
N GLY A 33 8.14 -8.40 -6.84
CA GLY A 33 7.84 -8.81 -5.48
C GLY A 33 6.46 -9.41 -5.36
N ARG A 34 6.05 -9.62 -4.11
CA ARG A 34 4.75 -10.16 -3.78
C ARG A 34 4.13 -9.40 -2.63
N VAL A 35 2.80 -9.39 -2.61
CA VAL A 35 2.03 -8.93 -1.46
C VAL A 35 2.34 -9.88 -0.29
N ASP A 36 2.92 -9.34 0.78
CA ASP A 36 3.18 -10.08 2.01
C ASP A 36 1.93 -10.09 2.89
N SER A 37 1.38 -8.89 3.12
CA SER A 37 0.20 -8.71 3.94
C SER A 37 -0.53 -7.41 3.58
N VAL A 38 -1.86 -7.47 3.70
CA VAL A 38 -2.74 -6.30 3.67
C VAL A 38 -3.12 -6.01 5.11
N GLN A 39 -2.83 -4.81 5.61
CA GLN A 39 -3.14 -4.49 7.00
C GLN A 39 -4.67 -4.45 7.18
N ALA A 40 -5.20 -5.37 7.98
CA ALA A 40 -6.60 -5.38 8.37
C ALA A 40 -6.83 -4.32 9.45
N GLY A 41 -7.49 -3.22 9.08
CA GLY A 41 -7.92 -2.19 10.02
C GLY A 41 -7.04 -0.94 10.01
N SER A 42 -7.69 0.21 9.84
CA SER A 42 -7.12 1.52 10.10
C SER A 42 -6.80 1.64 11.60
N GLY A 43 -5.67 2.27 11.95
CA GLY A 43 -5.36 2.60 13.35
C GLY A 43 -6.41 3.49 14.03
N THR A 44 -7.38 4.02 13.28
CA THR A 44 -8.53 4.77 13.80
C THR A 44 -9.60 3.90 14.47
N ALA A 45 -9.57 2.57 14.31
CA ALA A 45 -10.42 1.67 15.12
C ALA A 45 -9.95 1.54 16.59
N PHE A 46 -8.76 2.05 16.92
CA PHE A 46 -8.17 2.01 18.27
C PHE A 46 -7.93 3.41 18.88
N SER A 47 -8.49 4.48 18.30
CA SER A 47 -8.47 5.80 18.93
C SER A 47 -9.54 5.86 20.02
N LEU A 48 -9.18 6.24 21.24
CA LEU A 48 -10.11 6.53 22.34
C LEU A 48 -11.05 7.71 22.05
N LEU A 49 -10.76 8.48 20.99
CA LEU A 49 -11.54 9.62 20.55
C LEU A 49 -11.92 9.40 19.08
N PRO A 50 -13.16 9.01 18.75
CA PRO A 50 -13.65 9.11 17.39
C PRO A 50 -13.66 10.58 16.97
N ALA A 51 -13.39 10.87 15.70
CA ALA A 51 -13.65 12.19 15.15
C ALA A 51 -15.18 12.40 15.14
N GLU A 52 -15.71 13.14 16.13
CA GLU A 52 -17.10 13.57 16.15
C GLU A 52 -17.33 14.60 15.03
N ASN A 53 -17.71 14.13 13.85
CA ASN A 53 -18.31 14.98 12.83
C ASN A 53 -19.80 15.19 13.16
N ALA A 54 -20.07 16.03 14.15
CA ALA A 54 -21.40 16.31 14.72
C ALA A 54 -22.30 17.24 13.86
N THR A 55 -22.23 17.15 12.52
CA THR A 55 -22.95 18.08 11.61
C THR A 55 -23.74 17.42 10.47
N GLY A 56 -23.82 16.08 10.41
CA GLY A 56 -24.69 15.40 9.44
C GLY A 56 -24.27 15.50 7.97
N ASN A 57 -23.11 16.09 7.67
CA ASN A 57 -22.53 16.07 6.31
C ASN A 57 -21.62 14.85 6.15
N PHE A 58 -22.09 13.83 5.43
CA PHE A 58 -21.28 12.69 5.06
C PHE A 58 -20.39 13.05 3.86
N VAL A 59 -19.16 13.50 4.12
CA VAL A 59 -18.14 13.65 3.07
C VAL A 59 -17.40 12.32 2.93
N LYS A 60 -17.53 11.66 1.75
CA LYS A 60 -16.79 10.44 1.45
C LYS A 60 -15.30 10.75 1.32
N VAL A 61 -14.51 10.41 2.34
CA VAL A 61 -13.04 10.53 2.32
C VAL A 61 -12.43 9.24 1.76
N VAL A 62 -11.47 9.38 0.84
CA VAL A 62 -10.72 8.22 0.31
C VAL A 62 -9.78 7.71 1.38
N GLN A 63 -10.10 6.57 1.97
CA GLN A 63 -9.21 5.89 2.90
C GLN A 63 -8.14 5.10 2.14
N ARG A 64 -6.92 5.11 2.68
CA ARG A 64 -5.80 4.33 2.17
C ARG A 64 -5.35 3.32 3.22
N VAL A 65 -5.06 2.12 2.75
CA VAL A 65 -4.68 0.98 3.58
C VAL A 65 -3.23 0.60 3.25
N PRO A 66 -2.37 0.47 4.28
CA PRO A 66 -1.01 -0.01 4.09
C PRO A 66 -0.99 -1.47 3.66
N VAL A 67 -0.24 -1.75 2.61
CA VAL A 67 0.07 -3.08 2.09
C VAL A 67 1.57 -3.25 2.16
N LYS A 68 2.01 -4.34 2.80
CA LYS A 68 3.40 -4.73 2.85
C LYS A 68 3.72 -5.57 1.62
N ILE A 69 4.76 -5.19 0.91
CA ILE A 69 5.26 -5.88 -0.28
C ILE A 69 6.71 -6.30 -0.01
N VAL A 70 7.03 -7.55 -0.31
CA VAL A 70 8.38 -8.11 -0.22
C VAL A 70 8.95 -8.30 -1.62
N PHE A 71 10.22 -7.96 -1.82
CA PHE A 71 10.88 -8.22 -3.10
C PHE A 71 11.18 -9.72 -3.23
N ASP A 72 11.04 -10.26 -4.44
CA ASP A 72 11.37 -11.67 -4.72
C ASP A 72 12.88 -11.91 -4.60
N GLN A 73 13.68 -10.88 -4.92
CA GLN A 73 15.14 -10.90 -4.86
C GLN A 73 15.65 -9.61 -4.21
N PRO A 74 16.84 -9.63 -3.59
CA PRO A 74 17.49 -8.41 -3.14
C PRO A 74 17.59 -7.42 -4.31
N PRO A 75 17.16 -6.16 -4.15
CA PRO A 75 17.06 -5.21 -5.26
C PRO A 75 18.42 -4.83 -5.86
N GLY A 76 19.54 -5.18 -5.21
CA GLY A 76 20.89 -4.90 -5.73
C GLY A 76 21.20 -3.41 -5.87
N VAL A 77 20.37 -2.56 -5.26
CA VAL A 77 20.49 -1.10 -5.23
C VAL A 77 20.20 -0.61 -3.82
N TYR A 78 20.70 0.57 -3.48
CA TYR A 78 20.41 1.20 -2.21
C TYR A 78 18.98 1.75 -2.21
N LEU A 79 18.13 1.24 -1.32
CA LEU A 79 16.79 1.77 -1.10
C LEU A 79 16.74 2.48 0.26
N GLY A 80 16.67 3.80 0.23
CA GLY A 80 16.57 4.64 1.41
C GLY A 80 15.12 4.86 1.85
N PRO A 81 14.88 5.15 3.15
CA PRO A 81 13.58 5.62 3.61
C PRO A 81 13.20 6.93 2.91
N GLY A 82 11.93 7.06 2.52
CA GLY A 82 11.40 8.25 1.83
C GLY A 82 11.44 8.20 0.30
N MET A 83 12.03 7.15 -0.30
CA MET A 83 11.97 6.96 -1.75
C MET A 83 10.53 6.68 -2.22
N SER A 84 10.14 7.36 -3.31
CA SER A 84 8.87 7.12 -3.99
C SER A 84 8.88 5.80 -4.75
N VAL A 85 7.82 5.03 -4.57
CA VAL A 85 7.62 3.75 -5.27
C VAL A 85 6.21 3.70 -5.83
N VAL A 86 6.09 3.15 -7.04
CA VAL A 86 4.81 2.90 -7.72
C VAL A 86 4.62 1.40 -7.87
N PRO A 87 3.84 0.76 -6.98
CA PRO A 87 3.55 -0.66 -7.04
C PRO A 87 2.30 -0.94 -7.88
N THR A 88 2.40 -1.93 -8.75
CA THR A 88 1.31 -2.46 -9.58
C THR A 88 1.06 -3.91 -9.19
N VAL A 89 -0.05 -4.17 -8.50
CA VAL A 89 -0.44 -5.53 -8.09
C VAL A 89 -1.27 -6.17 -9.19
N LYS A 90 -0.89 -7.37 -9.64
CA LYS A 90 -1.67 -8.12 -10.63
C LYS A 90 -2.75 -8.90 -9.89
N VAL A 91 -3.99 -8.43 -10.02
CA VAL A 91 -5.21 -9.12 -9.62
C VAL A 91 -5.80 -9.83 -10.84
N ARG A 92 -6.46 -10.96 -10.63
CA ARG A 92 -6.94 -11.84 -11.70
C ARG A 92 -8.15 -11.27 -12.43
#